data_AF-A0A0Q9A7D9-F1
#
_entry.id   AF-A0A0Q9A7D9-F1
#
_cell.length_a   1.000
_cell.length_b   1.000
_cell.length_c   1.000
_cell.angle_alpha   90.00
_cell.angle_beta   90.00
_cell.angle_gamma   90.00
#
_symmetry.space_group_name_H-M   'P 1'
#
loop_
_entity.id
_entity.type
_entity.pdbx_description
1 polymer ?
#
loop_
_entity_poly.entity_id
_entity_poly.type
_entity_poly.pdbx_seq_one_letter_code
_entity_poly.pdbx_strand_id
1 'polypeptide(L)'
;MKIKDLKLDYYSDFLGEPEIRFYTNPKNIPFRRNIQKNPDGALSEITLKQGENGIYFFSMWDGFFFFLICELTNHLNPTYLPKFIKDYNECEGWRWDDIDLLINENDLDWSIDNFLITLQRMNEKQKTDWNTNSIVDLIIFLKFVKENEMELRISYK
;
A
#
# COMPACT_ATOMS: atom_id res chain seq x y z
N MET A 1 -15.25 6.05 9.94
CA MET A 1 -14.29 7.08 9.49
C MET A 1 -14.50 7.26 7.99
N LYS A 2 -14.35 8.46 7.42
CA LYS A 2 -14.34 8.62 5.96
C LYS A 2 -13.16 9.51 5.62
N ILE A 3 -12.23 9.01 4.80
CA ILE A 3 -11.24 9.85 4.14
C ILE A 3 -12.01 10.54 3.02
N LYS A 4 -12.48 11.76 3.27
CA LYS A 4 -13.27 12.50 2.28
C LYS A 4 -12.37 12.89 1.10
N ASP A 5 -12.93 12.81 -0.10
CA ASP A 5 -12.36 13.36 -1.33
C ASP A 5 -11.00 12.77 -1.77
N LEU A 6 -10.69 11.53 -1.35
CA LEU A 6 -9.50 10.80 -1.77
C LEU A 6 -9.86 9.61 -2.68
N LYS A 7 -9.21 9.47 -3.84
CA LYS A 7 -9.34 8.24 -4.64
C LYS A 7 -8.55 7.14 -3.94
N LEU A 8 -9.25 6.14 -3.43
CA LEU A 8 -8.65 5.03 -2.69
C LEU A 8 -8.39 3.79 -3.56
N ASP A 9 -8.92 3.77 -4.77
CA ASP A 9 -8.79 2.63 -5.66
C ASP A 9 -8.26 3.05 -7.03
N TYR A 10 -6.95 2.88 -7.18
CA TYR A 10 -6.18 3.02 -8.42
C TYR A 10 -5.96 1.68 -9.13
N TYR A 11 -6.53 0.58 -8.62
CA TYR A 11 -6.42 -0.76 -9.21
C TYR A 11 -7.60 -1.12 -10.12
N SER A 12 -8.79 -0.54 -9.91
CA SER A 12 -10.02 -0.86 -10.66
C SER A 12 -9.89 -0.90 -12.20
N ASP A 13 -8.96 -0.17 -12.81
CA ASP A 13 -8.73 -0.18 -14.26
C ASP A 13 -7.78 -1.32 -14.74
N PHE A 14 -7.25 -2.12 -13.81
CA PHE A 14 -6.20 -3.15 -14.01
C PHE A 14 -6.63 -4.52 -13.47
N LEU A 15 -7.93 -4.83 -13.48
CA LEU A 15 -8.46 -6.09 -12.95
C LEU A 15 -7.78 -7.31 -13.59
N GLY A 16 -7.24 -8.20 -12.76
CA GLY A 16 -6.51 -9.40 -13.19
C GLY A 16 -4.99 -9.22 -13.22
N GLU A 17 -4.49 -7.99 -13.09
CA GLU A 17 -3.09 -7.71 -12.83
C GLU A 17 -2.79 -7.75 -11.32
N PRO A 18 -1.52 -7.83 -10.91
CA PRO A 18 -1.16 -7.77 -9.49
C PRO A 18 -1.53 -6.43 -8.84
N GLU A 19 -2.02 -6.50 -7.61
CA GLU A 19 -2.50 -5.37 -6.81
C GLU A 19 -1.63 -5.18 -5.57
N ILE A 20 -1.24 -3.93 -5.30
CA ILE A 20 -0.72 -3.53 -3.99
C ILE A 20 -1.85 -2.92 -3.19
N ARG A 21 -2.05 -3.43 -1.98
CA ARG A 21 -3.07 -2.92 -1.08
C ARG A 21 -2.48 -2.56 0.28
N PHE A 22 -2.72 -1.32 0.69
CA PHE A 22 -2.46 -0.82 2.02
C PHE A 22 -3.75 -0.86 2.84
N TYR A 23 -3.77 -1.61 3.93
CA TYR A 23 -4.91 -1.65 4.85
C TYR A 23 -4.67 -0.81 6.08
N THR A 24 -5.74 -0.22 6.60
CA THR A 24 -5.71 0.44 7.90
C THR A 24 -6.95 0.17 8.72
N ASN A 25 -6.76 0.04 10.02
CA ASN A 25 -7.81 -0.12 11.02
C ASN A 25 -7.39 0.56 12.34
N PRO A 26 -8.35 1.01 13.16
CA PRO A 26 -8.06 1.44 14.52
C PRO A 26 -7.34 0.34 15.31
N LYS A 27 -6.33 0.70 16.12
CA LYS A 27 -5.52 -0.25 16.91
C LYS A 27 -6.33 -1.08 17.91
N ASN A 28 -7.53 -0.61 18.30
CA ASN A 28 -8.44 -1.33 19.20
C ASN A 28 -9.37 -2.31 18.46
N ILE A 29 -9.32 -2.37 17.13
CA ILE A 29 -10.09 -3.32 16.31
C ILE A 29 -9.11 -4.35 15.74
N PRO A 30 -9.27 -5.66 16.03
CA PRO A 30 -8.43 -6.69 15.44
C PRO A 30 -8.56 -6.71 13.92
N PHE A 31 -7.42 -6.67 13.21
CA PHE A 31 -7.41 -6.81 11.76
C PHE A 31 -7.88 -8.22 11.35
N ARG A 32 -8.93 -8.29 10.51
CA ARG A 32 -9.52 -9.55 10.03
C ARG A 32 -10.03 -9.39 8.60
N ARG A 33 -9.38 -10.06 7.65
CA ARG A 33 -9.87 -10.23 6.27
C ARG A 33 -11.08 -11.16 6.25
N ASN A 34 -11.96 -10.97 5.27
CA ASN A 34 -13.10 -11.84 5.05
C ASN A 34 -12.64 -13.11 4.35
N ILE A 35 -12.23 -14.11 5.11
CA ILE A 35 -11.84 -15.42 4.58
C ILE A 35 -13.01 -16.38 4.78
N GLN A 36 -13.50 -16.95 3.68
CA GLN A 36 -14.52 -17.99 3.67
C GLN A 36 -13.88 -19.34 3.39
N LYS A 37 -14.32 -20.38 4.11
CA LYS A 37 -13.98 -21.77 3.78
C LYS A 37 -15.00 -22.33 2.79
N ASN A 38 -14.51 -22.77 1.65
CA ASN A 38 -15.29 -23.40 0.59
C ASN A 38 -15.69 -24.83 0.97
N PRO A 39 -16.72 -25.41 0.32
CA PRO A 39 -17.17 -26.78 0.58
C PRO A 39 -16.09 -27.85 0.36
N ASP A 40 -15.12 -27.59 -0.53
CA ASP A 40 -13.96 -28.45 -0.80
C ASP A 40 -12.84 -28.31 0.25
N GLY A 41 -13.02 -27.42 1.23
CA GLY A 41 -12.05 -27.13 2.28
C GLY A 41 -11.03 -26.05 1.91
N ALA A 42 -11.03 -25.55 0.66
CA ALA A 42 -10.20 -24.42 0.26
C ALA A 42 -10.64 -23.13 0.97
N LEU A 43 -9.74 -22.16 1.08
CA LEU A 43 -10.06 -20.83 1.59
C LEU A 43 -10.16 -19.86 0.41
N SER A 44 -11.22 -19.06 0.38
CA SER A 44 -11.38 -17.95 -0.57
C SER A 44 -11.52 -16.65 0.20
N GLU A 45 -10.78 -15.63 -0.20
CA GLU A 45 -11.00 -14.28 0.30
C GLU A 45 -12.17 -13.62 -0.42
N ILE A 46 -13.10 -13.07 0.35
CA ILE A 46 -14.13 -12.15 -0.14
C ILE A 46 -13.55 -10.74 -0.09
N THR A 47 -13.57 -10.04 -1.23
CA THR A 47 -13.11 -8.66 -1.31
C THR A 47 -13.80 -7.77 -0.28
N LEU A 48 -13.03 -7.17 0.62
CA LEU A 48 -13.51 -6.21 1.61
C LEU A 48 -14.07 -4.96 0.93
N LYS A 49 -15.20 -4.44 1.43
CA LYS A 49 -15.66 -3.08 1.11
C LYS A 49 -15.01 -2.06 2.05
N GLN A 50 -14.87 -0.82 1.59
CA GLN A 50 -14.35 0.27 2.42
C GLN A 50 -15.14 0.42 3.74
N GLY A 51 -14.45 0.33 4.87
CA GLY A 51 -15.01 0.42 6.22
C GLY A 51 -15.58 -0.88 6.79
N GLU A 52 -15.60 -1.96 6.03
CA GLU A 52 -16.04 -3.28 6.50
C GLU A 52 -15.09 -3.81 7.59
N ASN A 53 -15.65 -4.35 8.67
CA ASN A 53 -14.89 -4.74 9.88
C ASN A 53 -14.03 -3.60 10.49
N GLY A 54 -14.32 -2.33 10.18
CA GLY A 54 -13.50 -1.19 10.59
C GLY A 54 -12.21 -1.03 9.78
N ILE A 55 -12.07 -1.76 8.67
CA ILE A 55 -10.90 -1.74 7.78
C ILE A 55 -11.17 -0.82 6.60
N TYR A 56 -10.25 0.10 6.35
CA TYR A 56 -10.17 0.90 5.12
C TYR A 56 -8.93 0.48 4.36
N PHE A 57 -8.91 0.72 3.04
CA PHE A 57 -7.74 0.39 2.26
C PHE A 57 -7.49 1.36 1.12
N PHE A 58 -6.23 1.46 0.74
CA PHE A 58 -5.78 2.07 -0.51
C PHE A 58 -5.27 0.96 -1.43
N SER A 59 -5.74 0.91 -2.67
CA SER A 59 -5.33 -0.06 -3.68
C SER A 59 -4.71 0.62 -4.89
N MET A 60 -3.66 0.01 -5.43
CA MET A 60 -3.04 0.45 -6.69
C MET A 60 -2.50 -0.74 -7.48
N TRP A 61 -2.44 -0.58 -8.80
CA TRP A 61 -1.73 -1.53 -9.66
C TRP A 61 -0.24 -1.62 -9.29
N ASP A 62 0.30 -2.84 -9.26
CA ASP A 62 1.70 -3.12 -8.97
C ASP A 62 2.66 -2.34 -9.86
N GLY A 63 2.34 -2.12 -11.14
CA GLY A 63 3.17 -1.29 -12.02
C GLY A 63 3.38 0.13 -11.50
N PHE A 64 2.35 0.77 -10.92
CA PHE A 64 2.50 2.09 -10.32
C PHE A 64 3.38 2.06 -9.07
N PHE A 65 3.24 1.03 -8.24
CA PHE A 65 4.09 0.86 -7.07
C PHE A 65 5.53 0.56 -7.46
N PHE A 66 5.76 -0.31 -8.43
CA PHE A 66 7.06 -0.61 -9.01
C PHE A 66 7.79 0.65 -9.47
N PHE A 67 7.11 1.55 -10.19
CA PHE A 67 7.73 2.80 -10.64
C PHE A 67 8.12 3.72 -9.49
N LEU A 68 7.26 3.83 -8.46
CA LEU A 68 7.59 4.56 -7.23
C LEU A 68 8.86 3.97 -6.59
N ILE A 69 8.94 2.64 -6.44
CA ILE A 69 10.09 1.99 -5.84
C ILE A 69 11.35 2.16 -6.69
N CYS A 70 11.27 2.04 -8.02
CA CYS A 70 12.40 2.26 -8.91
C CYS A 70 12.99 3.66 -8.75
N GLU A 71 12.14 4.69 -8.74
CA GLU A 71 12.62 6.06 -8.54
C GLU A 71 13.18 6.27 -7.15
N LEU A 72 12.52 5.73 -6.12
CA LEU A 72 13.00 5.74 -4.73
C LEU A 72 14.42 5.15 -4.64
N THR A 73 14.64 3.97 -5.20
CA THR A 73 15.94 3.28 -5.18
C THR A 73 17.01 3.94 -6.04
N ASN A 74 16.63 4.74 -7.02
CA ASN A 74 17.59 5.47 -7.87
C ASN A 74 18.32 6.60 -7.12
N HIS A 75 17.83 7.00 -5.96
CA HIS A 75 18.44 8.10 -5.21
C HIS A 75 18.58 7.90 -3.71
N LEU A 76 18.04 6.81 -3.17
CA LEU A 76 18.26 6.40 -1.80
C LEU A 76 19.25 5.26 -1.73
N ASN A 77 20.02 5.22 -0.65
CA ASN A 77 20.89 4.09 -0.38
C ASN A 77 20.04 2.87 0.06
N PRO A 78 20.13 1.72 -0.63
CA PRO A 78 19.33 0.53 -0.35
C PRO A 78 19.42 0.04 1.10
N THR A 79 20.52 0.32 1.79
CA THR A 79 20.77 -0.10 3.18
C THR A 79 19.71 0.46 4.14
N TYR A 80 19.19 1.64 3.87
CA TYR A 80 18.26 2.37 4.75
C TYR A 80 16.78 2.21 4.36
N LEU A 81 16.46 1.30 3.44
CA LEU A 81 15.07 1.05 3.05
C LEU A 81 14.33 0.29 4.18
N PRO A 82 13.06 0.64 4.45
CA PRO A 82 12.16 -0.15 5.28
C PRO A 82 12.09 -1.59 4.80
N LYS A 83 11.83 -2.52 5.72
CA LYS A 83 11.78 -3.96 5.40
C LYS A 83 10.79 -4.25 4.28
N PHE A 84 9.59 -3.66 4.30
CA PHE A 84 8.57 -3.92 3.27
C PHE A 84 9.02 -3.50 1.87
N ILE A 85 9.84 -2.44 1.74
CA ILE A 85 10.40 -1.99 0.45
C ILE A 85 11.52 -2.93 -0.01
N LYS A 86 12.36 -3.40 0.92
CA LYS A 86 13.41 -4.40 0.61
C LYS A 86 12.78 -5.70 0.14
N ASP A 87 11.82 -6.20 0.90
CA ASP A 87 11.09 -7.43 0.61
C ASP A 87 10.40 -7.35 -0.78
N TYR A 88 9.82 -6.20 -1.13
CA TYR A 88 9.27 -5.95 -2.47
C TYR A 88 10.36 -6.04 -3.57
N ASN A 89 11.49 -5.35 -3.40
CA ASN A 89 12.59 -5.35 -4.36
C ASN A 89 13.24 -6.72 -4.55
N GLU A 90 13.35 -7.50 -3.47
CA GLU A 90 13.97 -8.82 -3.45
C GLU A 90 12.98 -9.91 -3.87
N CYS A 91 11.70 -9.56 -4.10
CA CYS A 91 10.60 -10.51 -4.33
C CYS A 91 10.44 -11.54 -3.20
N GLU A 92 10.89 -11.23 -1.98
CA GLU A 92 10.84 -12.12 -0.81
C GLU A 92 9.59 -11.83 0.03
N GLY A 93 8.88 -12.88 0.48
CA GLY A 93 7.74 -12.76 1.40
C GLY A 93 6.44 -12.18 0.82
N TRP A 94 6.49 -11.39 -0.26
CA TRP A 94 5.31 -10.75 -0.86
C TRP A 94 4.44 -11.70 -1.68
N ARG A 95 5.01 -12.73 -2.32
CA ARG A 95 4.27 -13.63 -3.21
C ARG A 95 3.77 -14.93 -2.57
N TRP A 96 4.22 -15.26 -1.36
CA TRP A 96 4.18 -16.65 -0.87
C TRP A 96 3.36 -16.87 0.39
N ASP A 97 3.23 -15.87 1.27
CA ASP A 97 2.76 -16.13 2.63
C ASP A 97 1.33 -15.66 2.91
N ASP A 98 0.67 -14.90 2.02
CA ASP A 98 -0.65 -14.29 2.26
C ASP A 98 -0.73 -13.43 3.55
N ILE A 99 0.42 -13.12 4.17
CA ILE A 99 0.51 -12.37 5.43
C ILE A 99 0.66 -10.90 5.11
N ASP A 100 -0.33 -10.10 5.50
CA ASP A 100 -0.25 -8.64 5.41
C ASP A 100 0.84 -8.13 6.37
N LEU A 101 1.88 -7.51 5.81
CA LEU A 101 3.04 -7.05 6.56
C LEU A 101 2.70 -5.77 7.34
N LEU A 102 2.92 -5.80 8.66
CA LEU A 102 2.70 -4.67 9.55
C LEU A 102 3.77 -3.60 9.35
N ILE A 103 3.36 -2.39 8.96
CA ILE A 103 4.24 -1.22 8.85
C ILE A 103 4.25 -0.51 10.20
N ASN A 104 5.42 -0.44 10.83
CA ASN A 104 5.59 0.28 12.10
C ASN A 104 5.64 1.80 11.88
N GLU A 105 5.56 2.57 12.96
CA GLU A 105 5.52 4.04 12.91
C GLU A 105 6.78 4.65 12.26
N ASN A 106 7.97 4.10 12.53
CA ASN A 106 9.21 4.59 11.91
C ASN A 106 9.21 4.36 10.39
N ASP A 107 8.73 3.20 9.95
CA ASP A 107 8.63 2.88 8.52
C ASP A 107 7.55 3.72 7.83
N LEU A 108 6.45 4.04 8.53
CA LEU A 108 5.40 4.95 8.05
C LEU A 108 5.95 6.36 7.86
N ASP A 109 6.64 6.89 8.87
CA ASP A 109 7.26 8.22 8.83
C ASP A 109 8.28 8.32 7.70
N TRP A 110 9.16 7.32 7.63
CA TRP A 110 10.12 7.20 6.54
C TRP A 110 9.43 7.20 5.18
N SER A 111 8.33 6.46 5.03
CA SER A 111 7.61 6.34 3.75
C SER A 111 6.98 7.65 3.33
N ILE A 112 6.33 8.38 4.24
CA ILE A 112 5.72 9.68 3.95
C ILE A 112 6.78 10.67 3.43
N ASP A 113 7.90 10.78 4.12
CA ASP A 113 8.96 11.73 3.77
C ASP A 113 9.63 11.37 2.44
N ASN A 114 10.01 10.10 2.27
CA ASN A 114 10.75 9.67 1.09
C ASN A 114 9.87 9.55 -0.15
N PHE A 115 8.59 9.18 -0.03
CA PHE A 115 7.67 9.20 -1.16
C PHE A 115 7.39 10.64 -1.63
N LEU A 116 7.32 11.60 -0.71
CA LEU A 116 7.18 13.02 -1.07
C LEU A 116 8.40 13.55 -1.83
N ILE A 117 9.61 13.25 -1.34
CA ILE A 117 10.86 13.62 -2.02
C ILE A 117 10.94 12.96 -3.40
N THR A 118 10.56 11.68 -3.48
CA THR A 118 10.54 10.92 -4.75
C THR A 118 9.58 11.57 -5.74
N LEU A 119 8.36 11.89 -5.33
CA LEU A 119 7.35 12.54 -6.16
C LEU A 119 7.84 13.90 -6.72
N GLN A 120 8.52 14.71 -5.89
CA GLN A 120 9.10 15.98 -6.33
C GLN A 120 10.11 15.77 -7.47
N ARG A 121 11.01 14.80 -7.32
CA ARG A 121 12.00 14.43 -8.35
C ARG A 121 11.37 13.89 -9.63
N MET A 122 10.28 13.13 -9.52
CA MET A 122 9.53 12.62 -10.67
C MET A 122 8.93 13.76 -11.50
N ASN A 123 8.37 14.77 -10.84
CA ASN A 123 7.79 15.94 -11.48
C ASN A 123 8.85 16.80 -12.20
N GLU A 124 10.04 16.97 -11.61
CA GLU A 124 11.16 17.69 -12.25
C GLU A 124 11.61 17.02 -13.57
N LYS A 125 11.54 15.69 -13.64
CA LYS A 125 11.92 14.92 -14.83
C LYS A 125 10.86 14.89 -15.94
N GLN A 126 9.69 15.54 -15.76
CA GLN A 126 8.56 15.55 -16.70
C GLN A 126 8.17 14.15 -17.23
N LYS A 127 8.19 13.12 -16.39
CA LYS A 127 7.77 11.78 -16.79
C LYS A 127 6.24 11.74 -16.93
N THR A 128 5.74 11.79 -18.16
CA THR A 128 4.31 11.94 -18.50
C THR A 128 3.49 10.66 -18.42
N ASP A 129 4.13 9.50 -18.34
CA ASP A 129 3.44 8.20 -18.47
C ASP A 129 3.01 7.62 -17.11
N TRP A 130 3.20 8.37 -16.03
CA TRP A 130 3.05 7.88 -14.66
C TRP A 130 1.83 8.50 -14.00
N ASN A 131 1.04 7.68 -13.33
CA ASN A 131 -0.10 8.16 -12.55
C ASN A 131 0.41 8.77 -11.23
N THR A 132 1.04 9.94 -11.29
CA THR A 132 1.56 10.63 -10.11
C THR A 132 0.47 10.96 -9.08
N ASN A 133 -0.80 11.06 -9.52
CA ASN A 133 -1.95 11.19 -8.63
C ASN A 133 -2.11 9.98 -7.70
N SER A 134 -1.79 8.76 -8.14
CA SER A 134 -1.83 7.58 -7.26
C SER A 134 -0.81 7.68 -6.13
N ILE A 135 0.35 8.29 -6.39
CA ILE A 135 1.39 8.51 -5.37
C ILE A 135 0.99 9.64 -4.44
N VAL A 136 0.44 10.73 -4.97
CA VAL A 136 -0.12 11.83 -4.15
C VAL A 136 -1.16 11.29 -3.17
N ASP A 137 -2.11 10.51 -3.66
CA ASP A 137 -3.19 9.99 -2.84
C ASP A 137 -2.71 8.93 -1.85
N LEU A 138 -1.71 8.12 -2.22
CA LEU A 138 -1.02 7.23 -1.27
C LEU A 138 -0.38 8.03 -0.13
N ILE A 139 0.34 9.11 -0.43
CA ILE A 139 0.96 9.94 0.61
C ILE A 139 -0.10 10.55 1.53
N ILE A 140 -1.22 11.03 0.99
CA ILE A 140 -2.34 11.56 1.79
C ILE A 140 -2.94 10.46 2.66
N PHE A 141 -3.13 9.25 2.12
CA PHE A 141 -3.60 8.09 2.88
C PHE A 141 -2.66 7.75 4.04
N LEU A 142 -1.35 7.70 3.81
CA LEU A 142 -0.36 7.42 4.85
C LEU A 142 -0.35 8.50 5.94
N LYS A 143 -0.46 9.78 5.57
CA LYS A 143 -0.60 10.88 6.53
C LYS A 143 -1.86 10.75 7.37
N PHE A 144 -2.99 10.40 6.75
CA PHE A 144 -4.24 10.16 7.48
C PHE A 144 -4.09 9.02 8.50
N VAL A 145 -3.44 7.92 8.13
CA VAL A 145 -3.15 6.80 9.04
C VAL A 145 -2.32 7.27 10.23
N LYS A 146 -1.27 8.06 9.99
CA LYS A 146 -0.42 8.65 11.02
C LYS A 146 -1.20 9.57 11.96
N GLU A 147 -1.92 10.54 11.42
CA GLU A 147 -2.69 11.54 12.18
C GLU A 147 -3.77 10.92 13.09
N ASN A 148 -4.28 9.75 12.70
CA ASN A 148 -5.30 9.03 13.47
C ASN A 148 -4.73 7.85 14.28
N GLU A 149 -3.39 7.75 14.37
CA GLU A 149 -2.67 6.70 15.10
C GLU A 149 -3.14 5.27 14.76
N MET A 150 -3.43 5.01 13.49
CA MET A 150 -3.99 3.73 13.05
C MET A 150 -2.91 2.65 12.86
N GLU A 151 -3.36 1.40 12.80
CA GLU A 151 -2.52 0.31 12.29
C GLU A 151 -2.44 0.41 10.76
N LEU A 152 -1.27 0.07 10.20
CA LEU A 152 -1.05 0.03 8.75
C LEU A 152 -0.45 -1.32 8.35
N ARG A 153 -1.03 -1.94 7.33
CA ARG A 153 -0.52 -3.16 6.73
C ARG A 153 -0.41 -3.02 5.22
N ILE A 154 0.46 -3.81 4.61
CA ILE A 154 0.61 -3.88 3.16
C ILE A 154 0.54 -5.33 2.68
N SER A 155 -0.06 -5.54 1.52
CA SER A 155 -0.21 -6.85 0.89
C SER A 155 -0.04 -6.78 -0.62
N TYR A 156 0.49 -7.86 -1.19
CA TYR A 156 0.44 -8.16 -2.62
C TYR A 156 -0.75 -9.08 -2.90
N LYS A 157 -1.50 -8.82 -3.96
CA LYS A 157 -2.65 -9.64 -4.38
C LYS A 157 -2.59 -10.00 -5.86
#